data_AF-A0A2H5Q073-F1
#
_entry.id   AF-A0A2H5Q073-F1
#
_cell.length_a   1.000
_cell.length_b   1.000
_cell.length_c   1.000
_cell.angle_alpha   90.00
_cell.angle_beta   90.00
_cell.angle_gamma   90.00
#
_symmetry.space_group_name_H-M   'P 1'
#
loop_
_entity.id
_entity.type
_entity.pdbx_description
1 polymer ?
#
loop_
_entity_poly.entity_id
_entity_poly.type
_entity_poly.pdbx_seq_one_letter_code
_entity_poly.pdbx_strand_id
1 'polypeptide(L)' 'MADWGPVVIGVLLFVLLQPGLLFQLPGHNRQLEFGSMKTNGKAIAVHSVIFFILYAILILAVHVHIYTG' A
#
# COMPACT_ATOMS: atom_id res chain seq x y z
N MET A 1 16.18 3.69 21.38
CA MET A 1 15.87 2.79 20.24
C MET A 1 14.95 3.52 19.28
N ALA A 2 15.15 3.36 17.98
CA ALA A 2 14.24 3.93 16.97
C ALA A 2 12.90 3.18 16.96
N ASP A 3 11.81 3.88 16.66
CA ASP A 3 10.49 3.28 16.46
C ASP A 3 10.38 2.70 15.05
N TRP A 4 10.20 1.39 14.97
CA TRP A 4 10.03 0.63 13.74
C TRP A 4 8.56 0.45 13.32
N GLY A 5 7.61 0.91 14.13
CA GLY A 5 6.17 0.82 13.83
C GLY A 5 5.83 1.34 12.44
N PRO A 6 6.23 2.58 12.08
CA PRO A 6 5.99 3.12 10.75
C PRO A 6 6.61 2.26 9.63
N VAL A 7 7.83 1.75 9.84
CA VAL A 7 8.55 0.94 8.84
C VAL A 7 7.79 -0.36 8.56
N VAL A 8 7.40 -1.09 9.60
CA VAL A 8 6.69 -2.38 9.45
C VAL A 8 5.33 -2.18 8.78
N ILE A 9 4.57 -1.16 9.20
CA ILE A 9 3.27 -0.85 8.59
C ILE A 9 3.44 -0.51 7.11
N GLY A 10 4.44 0.31 6.78
CA GLY A 10 4.72 0.70 5.40
C GLY A 10 5.03 -0.50 4.52
N VAL A 11 5.85 -1.44 5.01
CA VAL A 11 6.19 -2.67 4.28
C VAL A 11 4.97 -3.55 4.06
N LEU A 12 4.13 -3.76 5.09
CA LEU A 12 2.92 -4.57 4.98
C LEU A 12 1.93 -3.97 3.96
N LEU A 13 1.67 -2.67 4.06
CA LEU A 13 0.80 -1.99 3.10
C LEU A 13 1.36 -2.02 1.68
N PHE A 14 2.69 -1.92 1.53
CA PHE A 14 3.32 -1.96 0.21
C PHE A 14 3.09 -3.30 -0.45
N VAL A 15 3.34 -4.40 0.26
CA VAL A 15 3.10 -5.76 -0.26
C VAL A 15 1.62 -5.98 -0.59
N LEU A 16 0.71 -5.48 0.26
CA LEU A 16 -0.74 -5.64 0.06
C LEU A 16 -1.31 -4.78 -1.08
N LEU A 17 -0.73 -3.60 -1.34
CA LEU A 17 -1.25 -2.64 -2.31
C LEU A 17 -0.38 -2.49 -3.55
N GLN A 18 0.63 -3.35 -3.73
CA GLN A 18 1.52 -3.27 -4.89
C GLN A 18 0.71 -3.42 -6.19
N PRO A 19 0.69 -2.39 -7.06
CA PRO A 19 -0.18 -2.39 -8.23
C PRO A 19 0.25 -3.48 -9.21
N GLY A 20 -0.70 -4.35 -9.57
CA GLY A 20 -0.47 -5.45 -10.51
C GLY A 20 0.00 -6.77 -9.88
N LEU A 21 0.29 -6.80 -8.57
CA LEU A 21 0.61 -8.04 -7.83
C LEU A 21 -0.67 -8.77 -7.41
N LEU A 22 -1.41 -8.20 -6.45
CA LEU A 22 -2.66 -8.79 -5.96
C LEU A 22 -3.83 -8.36 -6.85
N PHE A 23 -3.99 -7.05 -7.04
CA PHE A 23 -5.05 -6.48 -7.87
C PHE A 23 -4.58 -5.18 -8.54
N GLN A 24 -5.33 -4.77 -9.54
CA GLN A 24 -5.13 -3.55 -10.30
C GLN A 24 -6.48 -2.86 -10.50
N LEU A 25 -6.49 -1.58 -10.13
CA LEU A 25 -7.62 -0.66 -10.07
C LEU A 25 -7.10 0.72 -10.50
N PRO A 26 -7.52 1.27 -11.66
CA PRO A 26 -8.32 0.66 -12.73
C PRO A 26 -7.48 -0.34 -13.55
N GLY A 27 -8.02 -1.53 -13.83
CA GLY A 27 -7.40 -2.49 -14.75
C GLY A 27 -7.39 -2.01 -16.22
N HIS A 28 -6.73 -2.78 -17.09
CA HIS A 28 -6.55 -2.39 -18.49
C HIS A 28 -7.81 -2.62 -19.34
N ASN A 29 -8.45 -3.79 -19.19
CA ASN A 29 -9.67 -4.16 -19.92
C ASN A 29 -10.91 -4.16 -19.03
N ARG A 30 -10.74 -4.29 -17.72
CA ARG A 30 -11.82 -4.29 -16.70
C ARG A 30 -11.43 -3.38 -15.55
N GLN A 31 -12.42 -2.86 -14.81
CA GLN A 31 -12.16 -1.98 -13.67
C GLN A 31 -11.27 -2.63 -12.60
N LEU A 32 -11.46 -3.93 -12.37
CA LEU A 32 -10.67 -4.77 -11.46
C LEU A 32 -9.99 -5.89 -12.25
N GLU A 33 -8.67 -5.96 -12.19
CA GLU A 33 -7.87 -7.07 -12.72
C GLU A 33 -6.96 -7.64 -11.62
N PHE A 34 -6.78 -8.96 -11.59
CA PHE A 34 -5.95 -9.64 -10.58
C PHE A 34 -4.74 -10.28 -11.27
N GLY A 35 -3.56 -10.19 -10.64
CA GLY A 35 -2.36 -10.93 -11.06
C GLY A 35 -1.89 -10.67 -12.50
N SER A 36 -2.19 -9.50 -13.07
CA SER A 36 -1.83 -9.15 -14.46
C SER A 36 -0.31 -9.00 -14.64
N MET A 37 0.44 -8.72 -13.55
CA MET A 37 1.88 -8.37 -13.52
C MET A 37 2.27 -7.22 -14.48
N LYS A 38 1.27 -6.59 -15.10
CA LYS A 38 1.32 -5.35 -15.85
C LYS A 38 0.66 -4.30 -14.97
N THR A 39 1.02 -3.03 -15.15
CA THR A 39 0.39 -1.90 -14.48
C THR A 39 0.14 -0.78 -15.49
N ASN A 40 -0.68 0.20 -15.13
CA ASN A 40 -0.91 1.40 -15.95
C ASN A 40 -0.81 2.66 -15.07
N GLY A 41 -0.56 3.82 -15.68
CA GLY A 41 -0.36 5.07 -14.94
C GLY A 41 -1.54 5.48 -14.04
N LYS A 42 -2.77 5.16 -14.45
CA LYS A 42 -3.98 5.43 -13.64
C LYS A 42 -4.01 4.56 -12.39
N ALA A 43 -3.66 3.28 -12.51
CA ALA A 43 -3.62 2.34 -11.40
C ALA A 43 -2.55 2.74 -10.39
N ILE A 44 -1.37 3.16 -10.85
CA ILE A 44 -0.32 3.69 -9.98
C ILE A 44 -0.83 4.89 -9.19
N ALA A 45 -1.47 5.87 -9.84
CA ALA A 45 -1.99 7.05 -9.16
C ALA A 45 -3.02 6.69 -8.08
N VAL A 46 -3.98 5.80 -8.40
CA VAL A 46 -5.02 5.37 -7.45
C VAL A 46 -4.42 4.61 -6.26
N HIS A 47 -3.52 3.65 -6.50
CA HIS A 47 -2.90 2.88 -5.41
C HIS A 47 -2.01 3.74 -4.53
N SER A 48 -1.28 4.70 -5.11
CA SER A 48 -0.46 5.64 -4.34
C SER A 48 -1.32 6.49 -3.39
N VAL A 49 -2.48 6.96 -3.83
CA VAL A 49 -3.39 7.74 -2.98
C VAL A 49 -3.98 6.87 -1.87
N ILE A 50 -4.43 5.66 -2.20
CA ILE A 50 -4.98 4.71 -1.21
C ILE A 50 -3.92 4.34 -0.18
N PHE A 51 -2.70 4.02 -0.63
CA PHE A 51 -1.57 3.72 0.24
C PHE A 51 -1.28 4.88 1.18
N PHE A 52 -1.20 6.10 0.66
CA PHE A 52 -0.94 7.29 1.47
C PHE A 52 -2.01 7.50 2.55
N ILE A 53 -3.29 7.40 2.20
CA ILE A 53 -4.40 7.59 3.15
C ILE A 53 -4.36 6.52 4.24
N LEU A 54 -4.23 5.25 3.87
CA LEU A 54 -4.19 4.15 4.84
C LEU A 54 -2.97 4.23 5.73
N TYR A 55 -1.79 4.51 5.16
CA TYR A 55 -0.55 4.65 5.91
C TYR A 55 -0.63 5.81 6.91
N ALA A 56 -1.13 6.98 6.48
CA ALA A 56 -1.32 8.13 7.36
C ALA A 56 -2.28 7.81 8.51
N ILE A 57 -3.42 7.17 8.24
CA ILE A 57 -4.37 6.77 9.28
C ILE A 57 -3.73 5.78 10.26
N LEU A 58 -3.03 4.75 9.77
CA LEU A 58 -2.46 3.72 10.64
C LEU A 58 -1.36 4.26 11.55
N ILE A 59 -0.52 5.17 11.08
CA ILE A 59 0.53 5.74 11.93
C ILE A 59 -0.04 6.78 12.89
N LEU A 60 -0.90 7.67 12.39
CA LEU A 60 -1.39 8.81 13.17
C LEU A 60 -2.52 8.44 14.14
N ALA A 61 -3.39 7.49 13.78
CA ALA A 61 -4.55 7.15 14.59
C ALA A 61 -4.36 5.91 15.46
N VAL A 62 -3.60 4.90 14.98
CA VAL A 62 -3.45 3.63 15.70
C VAL A 62 -2.26 3.66 16.68
N HIS A 63 -1.34 4.63 16.55
CA HIS A 63 -0.19 4.81 17.45
C HIS A 63 0.58 3.50 17.71
N VAL A 64 0.87 2.77 16.63
CA VAL A 64 1.65 1.53 16.71
C VAL A 64 3.11 1.89 16.89
N HIS A 65 3.69 1.48 18.02
CA HIS A 65 5.10 1.67 18.33
C HIS A 65 5.79 0.33 18.46
N ILE A 66 6.91 0.16 17.78
CA ILE A 66 7.74 -1.05 17.83
C ILE A 66 9.17 -0.61 18.13
N TYR A 67 9.63 -0.84 19.36
CA TYR A 67 11.01 -0.56 19.74
C TYR A 67 11.82 -1.86 19.67
N THR A 68 12.89 -1.87 18.88
CA THR A 68 13.85 -2.97 18.82
C THR A 68 15.19 -2.56 19.43
N GLY A 69 15.84 -3.50 20.13
CA GLY A 69 17.05 -3.37 20.99
C GLY A 69 18.00 -2.22 20.74
#